data_AF-A0A3S4Q5B4-F1
#
_entry.id   AF-A0A3S4Q5B4-F1
#
_cell.length_a   1.000
_cell.length_b   1.000
_cell.length_c   1.000
_cell.angle_alpha   90.00
_cell.angle_beta   90.00
_cell.angle_gamma   90.00
#
_symmetry.space_group_name_H-M   'P 1'
#
loop_
_entity.id
_entity.type
_entity.pdbx_description
1 polymer ?
#
loop_
_entity_poly.entity_id
_entity_poly.type
_entity_poly.pdbx_seq_one_letter_code
_entity_poly.pdbx_strand_id
1 'polypeptide(L)'
;MQNELTKKEQRLMRHWFKKTSENTIELKEKRWAAVKIVLIIFTVIAVYYDFIDPRYQNMTWRELQYSFQPMQAFEKSWEFYQDYDNPNITKAGQSKEDFMKENWDEYLSGYAWIGYFIAGKYVLFLIYCLWPTKRRVRFDRKRGIIYTYVNNKFYLTEVNKLMRPLPEYFAFVGGAIFFWVHPYQQAKHFANFRRGSQMIVSDYTMWLPMLAIMLGMVFPGMYQRSKGAVLKRFLVDFMNPNTPPERIASMMKALETRPGIFECLGKVLFGWIDGGLYCRKLPKDEVLEKEIEKYFAEQAPHITALPSFSMGTYEEGMELKWKFKNMKIISVEDNIKAGYGVMPCPNLYDYPIRSLHYNRFGIAWGNEAGDVEQFPKPLGKWKSRKLKLKNKK
;
A
#
# COMPACT_ATOMS: atom_id res chain seq x y z
N MET A 1 7.69 -19.04 -22.75
CA MET A 1 7.68 -17.70 -22.12
C MET A 1 7.74 -16.63 -23.20
N GLN A 2 7.06 -15.50 -23.04
CA GLN A 2 7.30 -14.33 -23.90
C GLN A 2 8.65 -13.71 -23.49
N ASN A 3 9.55 -13.51 -24.47
CA ASN A 3 10.91 -13.01 -24.19
C ASN A 3 10.92 -11.50 -23.96
N GLU A 4 10.07 -10.73 -24.65
CA GLU A 4 9.99 -9.28 -24.45
C GLU A 4 8.77 -8.85 -23.64
N LEU A 5 8.94 -7.83 -22.79
CA LEU A 5 7.84 -7.21 -22.06
C LEU A 5 6.92 -6.43 -23.00
N THR A 6 5.62 -6.63 -22.86
CA THR A 6 4.61 -5.81 -23.53
C THR A 6 4.68 -4.35 -23.05
N LYS A 7 4.20 -3.39 -23.85
CA LYS A 7 4.14 -1.96 -23.44
C LYS A 7 3.47 -1.77 -22.08
N LYS A 8 2.44 -2.55 -21.76
CA LYS A 8 1.73 -2.49 -20.47
C LYS A 8 2.60 -2.98 -19.31
N GLU A 9 3.33 -4.07 -19.52
CA GLU A 9 4.27 -4.62 -18.53
C GLU A 9 5.45 -3.69 -18.29
N GLN A 10 5.99 -3.06 -19.33
CA GLN A 10 7.03 -2.04 -19.20
C GLN A 10 6.57 -0.86 -18.30
N ARG A 11 5.31 -0.43 -18.43
CA ARG A 11 4.72 0.60 -17.55
C ARG A 11 4.65 0.14 -16.11
N LEU A 12 4.21 -1.10 -15.87
CA LEU A 12 4.12 -1.68 -14.54
C LEU A 12 5.51 -1.84 -13.91
N MET A 13 6.51 -2.23 -14.70
CA MET A 13 7.91 -2.31 -14.26
C MET A 13 8.39 -0.95 -13.74
N ARG A 14 8.19 0.13 -14.50
CA ARG A 14 8.51 1.51 -14.07
C ARG A 14 7.67 2.04 -12.91
N HIS A 15 6.51 1.43 -12.66
CA HIS A 15 5.61 1.83 -11.59
C HIS A 15 6.06 1.31 -10.22
N TRP A 16 6.68 0.12 -10.17
CA TRP A 16 7.15 -0.50 -8.93
C TRP A 16 8.64 -0.35 -8.70
N PHE A 17 9.44 -0.43 -9.76
CA PHE A 17 10.88 -0.57 -9.66
C PHE A 17 11.64 0.66 -10.15
N LYS A 18 12.89 0.74 -9.73
CA LYS A 18 13.92 1.63 -10.26
C LYS A 18 15.18 0.82 -10.55
N LYS A 19 15.84 1.10 -11.66
CA LYS A 19 17.20 0.58 -11.92
C LYS A 19 18.20 1.28 -11.01
N THR A 20 19.06 0.51 -10.35
CA THR A 20 20.19 1.04 -9.56
C THR A 20 21.52 0.67 -10.21
N SER A 21 21.66 -0.56 -10.68
CA SER A 21 22.83 -1.05 -11.42
C SER A 21 22.37 -1.99 -12.55
N GLU A 22 23.29 -2.57 -13.30
CA GLU A 22 22.97 -3.58 -14.33
C GLU A 22 22.35 -4.85 -13.76
N ASN A 23 22.67 -5.20 -12.52
CA ASN A 23 22.21 -6.42 -11.87
C ASN A 23 21.33 -6.15 -10.64
N THR A 24 20.98 -4.88 -10.39
CA THR A 24 20.24 -4.49 -9.20
C THR A 24 19.04 -3.63 -9.54
N ILE A 25 17.86 -4.08 -9.09
CA ILE A 25 16.62 -3.30 -9.10
C ILE A 25 16.22 -2.93 -7.67
N GLU A 26 15.60 -1.77 -7.53
CA GLU A 26 15.07 -1.26 -6.28
C GLU A 26 13.54 -1.23 -6.34
N LEU A 27 12.90 -1.93 -5.40
CA LEU A 27 11.46 -1.93 -5.19
C LEU A 27 11.09 -0.91 -4.12
N LYS A 28 10.06 -0.12 -4.40
CA LYS A 28 9.52 0.86 -3.44
C LYS A 28 8.36 0.25 -2.64
N GLU A 29 8.38 0.42 -1.32
CA GLU A 29 7.24 0.06 -0.48
C GLU A 29 6.05 0.95 -0.83
N LYS A 30 4.90 0.32 -1.06
CA LYS A 30 3.63 1.01 -1.29
C LYS A 30 2.62 0.46 -0.30
N ARG A 31 2.12 1.33 0.57
CA ARG A 31 1.30 0.94 1.72
C ARG A 31 0.21 1.98 1.91
N TRP A 32 -0.92 1.51 2.43
CA TRP A 32 -2.09 2.32 2.78
C TRP A 32 -2.91 2.82 1.59
N ALA A 33 -2.65 2.38 0.36
CA ALA A 33 -3.44 2.77 -0.81
C ALA A 33 -4.95 2.55 -0.57
N ALA A 34 -5.36 1.39 -0.06
CA ALA A 34 -6.77 1.15 0.30
C ALA A 34 -7.34 2.15 1.30
N VAL A 35 -6.62 2.39 2.40
CA VAL A 35 -7.09 3.31 3.44
C VAL A 35 -7.16 4.73 2.90
N LYS A 36 -6.18 5.16 2.11
CA LYS A 36 -6.18 6.46 1.44
C LYS A 36 -7.34 6.58 0.45
N ILE A 37 -7.63 5.55 -0.35
CA ILE A 37 -8.79 5.52 -1.24
C ILE A 37 -10.10 5.68 -0.46
N VAL A 38 -10.27 4.93 0.64
CA VAL A 38 -11.46 5.03 1.49
C VAL A 38 -11.59 6.43 2.11
N LEU A 39 -10.49 6.99 2.63
CA LEU A 39 -10.48 8.34 3.18
C LEU A 39 -10.77 9.41 2.11
N ILE A 40 -10.30 9.23 0.88
CA ILE A 40 -10.63 10.12 -0.25
C ILE A 40 -12.14 10.10 -0.48
N ILE A 41 -12.78 8.91 -0.50
CA ILE A 41 -14.23 8.80 -0.68
C ILE A 41 -14.97 9.55 0.43
N PHE A 42 -14.61 9.32 1.70
CA PHE A 42 -15.20 10.04 2.83
C PHE A 42 -14.96 11.55 2.76
N THR A 43 -13.77 11.98 2.31
CA THR A 43 -13.42 13.39 2.16
C THR A 43 -14.26 14.05 1.06
N VAL A 44 -14.45 13.39 -0.08
CA VAL A 44 -15.31 13.89 -1.17
C VAL A 44 -16.75 14.04 -0.69
N ILE A 45 -17.28 13.06 0.03
CA ILE A 45 -18.62 13.13 0.63
C ILE A 45 -18.70 14.30 1.62
N ALA A 46 -17.70 14.45 2.49
CA ALA A 46 -17.63 15.54 3.44
C ALA A 46 -17.57 16.90 2.74
N VAL A 47 -16.73 17.08 1.72
CA VAL A 47 -16.65 18.33 0.93
C VAL A 47 -17.99 18.65 0.28
N TYR A 48 -18.69 17.65 -0.26
CA TYR A 48 -20.00 17.84 -0.85
C TYR A 48 -20.99 18.40 0.17
N TYR A 49 -21.11 17.79 1.36
CA TYR A 49 -22.03 18.30 2.37
C TYR A 49 -21.57 19.66 2.94
N ASP A 50 -20.29 19.79 3.31
CA ASP A 50 -19.77 20.99 3.96
C ASP A 50 -19.83 22.24 3.05
N PHE A 51 -19.57 22.09 1.74
CA PHE A 51 -19.33 23.24 0.85
C PHE A 51 -20.22 23.31 -0.40
N ILE A 52 -20.97 22.25 -0.74
CA ILE A 52 -21.79 22.20 -1.97
C ILE A 52 -23.28 22.08 -1.64
N ASP A 53 -23.67 21.25 -0.67
CA ASP A 53 -25.08 21.08 -0.29
C ASP A 53 -25.61 22.36 0.37
N PRO A 54 -26.62 23.04 -0.23
CA PRO A 54 -27.15 24.31 0.27
C PRO A 54 -27.66 24.24 1.72
N ARG A 55 -28.05 23.03 2.19
CA ARG A 55 -28.56 22.83 3.55
C ARG A 55 -27.51 23.03 4.62
N TYR A 56 -26.23 22.78 4.31
CA TYR A 56 -25.14 22.80 5.27
C TYR A 56 -24.09 23.87 4.97
N GLN A 57 -23.95 24.29 3.70
CA GLN A 57 -22.93 25.24 3.25
C GLN A 57 -22.90 26.54 4.08
N ASN A 58 -24.06 27.14 4.35
CA ASN A 58 -24.14 28.40 5.10
C ASN A 58 -23.69 28.24 6.55
N MET A 59 -24.06 27.13 7.18
CA MET A 59 -23.60 26.81 8.53
C MET A 59 -22.08 26.64 8.52
N THR A 60 -21.53 25.81 7.63
CA THR A 60 -20.09 25.58 7.53
C THR A 60 -19.31 26.89 7.40
N TRP A 61 -19.72 27.78 6.49
CA TRP A 61 -19.04 29.08 6.32
C TRP A 61 -19.12 29.96 7.55
N ARG A 62 -20.28 30.00 8.22
CA ARG A 62 -20.45 30.76 9.46
C ARG A 62 -19.56 30.22 10.57
N GLU A 63 -19.53 28.91 10.78
CA GLU A 63 -18.69 28.28 11.81
C GLU A 63 -17.20 28.50 11.52
N LEU A 64 -16.77 28.42 10.25
CA LEU A 64 -15.40 28.74 9.86
C LEU A 64 -15.06 30.22 10.09
N GLN A 65 -15.95 31.14 9.71
CA GLN A 65 -15.73 32.57 9.94
C GLN A 65 -15.67 32.88 11.43
N TYR A 66 -16.57 32.30 12.23
CA TYR A 66 -16.59 32.44 13.69
C TYR A 66 -15.28 31.96 14.33
N SER A 67 -14.78 30.78 13.94
CA SER A 67 -13.54 30.23 14.51
C SER A 67 -12.27 30.97 14.10
N PHE A 68 -12.13 31.36 12.81
CA PHE A 68 -10.89 31.90 12.26
C PHE A 68 -10.86 33.43 12.13
N GLN A 69 -12.03 34.07 12.08
CA GLN A 69 -12.19 35.52 11.95
C GLN A 69 -13.28 36.03 12.92
N PRO A 70 -13.13 35.76 14.24
CA PRO A 70 -14.18 35.99 15.22
C PRO A 70 -14.69 37.43 15.22
N MET A 71 -13.81 38.43 15.14
CA MET A 71 -14.22 39.84 15.10
C MET A 71 -15.15 40.17 13.93
N GLN A 72 -14.86 39.68 12.73
CA GLN A 72 -15.72 39.90 11.57
C GLN A 72 -17.05 39.14 11.69
N ALA A 73 -17.05 37.99 12.35
CA ALA A 73 -18.28 37.24 12.62
C ALA A 73 -19.16 37.98 13.64
N PHE A 74 -18.57 38.54 14.70
CA PHE A 74 -19.29 39.32 15.69
C PHE A 74 -19.83 40.63 15.13
N GLU A 75 -19.06 41.32 14.28
CA GLU A 75 -19.51 42.52 13.58
C GLU A 75 -20.72 42.22 12.66
N LYS A 76 -20.68 41.14 11.89
CA LYS A 76 -21.83 40.71 11.09
C LYS A 76 -23.04 40.33 11.94
N SER A 77 -22.80 39.68 13.08
CA SER A 77 -23.87 39.35 14.05
C SER A 77 -24.47 40.64 14.61
N TRP A 78 -23.63 41.60 14.98
CA TRP A 78 -24.05 42.92 15.44
C TRP A 78 -24.90 43.65 14.40
N GLU A 79 -24.46 43.71 13.14
CA GLU A 79 -25.21 44.33 12.03
C GLU A 79 -26.62 43.72 11.86
N PHE A 80 -26.78 42.42 12.15
CA PHE A 80 -28.07 41.75 12.08
C PHE A 80 -29.02 42.12 13.25
N TYR A 81 -28.46 42.29 14.45
CA TYR A 81 -29.19 42.59 15.69
C TYR A 81 -29.31 44.08 16.00
N GLN A 82 -28.61 44.94 15.27
CA GLN A 82 -28.62 46.40 15.42
C GLN A 82 -30.04 46.97 15.31
N ASP A 83 -30.35 47.95 16.16
CA ASP A 83 -31.58 48.72 16.08
C ASP A 83 -31.52 49.71 14.90
N TYR A 84 -32.62 49.86 14.17
CA TYR A 84 -32.69 50.72 12.99
C TYR A 84 -32.62 52.21 13.35
N ASP A 85 -33.16 52.59 14.51
CA ASP A 85 -33.27 53.98 14.96
C ASP A 85 -32.06 54.38 15.82
N ASN A 86 -31.40 53.43 16.48
CA ASN A 86 -30.19 53.69 17.26
C ASN A 86 -29.06 52.67 16.98
N PRO A 87 -28.05 53.05 16.17
CA PRO A 87 -27.01 52.12 15.73
C PRO A 87 -26.04 51.66 16.83
N ASN A 88 -26.12 52.21 18.04
CA ASN A 88 -25.25 51.83 19.15
C ASN A 88 -25.84 50.76 20.09
N ILE A 89 -27.09 50.37 19.86
CA ILE A 89 -27.79 49.34 20.64
C ILE A 89 -28.40 48.26 19.72
N THR A 90 -28.63 47.07 20.28
CA THR A 90 -29.43 46.04 19.61
C THR A 90 -30.92 46.34 19.71
N LYS A 91 -31.73 45.65 18.90
CA LYS A 91 -33.21 45.65 19.01
C LYS A 91 -33.74 45.23 20.39
N ALA A 92 -32.89 44.61 21.23
CA ALA A 92 -33.20 44.23 22.60
C ALA A 92 -32.65 45.22 23.65
N GLY A 93 -32.06 46.35 23.22
CA GLY A 93 -31.52 47.40 24.10
C GLY A 93 -30.12 47.13 24.64
N GLN A 94 -29.39 46.14 24.12
CA GLN A 94 -28.03 45.80 24.57
C GLN A 94 -27.00 46.72 23.91
N SER A 95 -26.00 47.18 24.67
CA SER A 95 -24.90 47.99 24.12
C SER A 95 -23.98 47.15 23.22
N LYS A 96 -23.29 47.81 22.29
CA LYS A 96 -22.30 47.13 21.42
C LYS A 96 -21.19 46.45 22.22
N GLU A 97 -20.73 47.08 23.29
CA GLU A 97 -19.66 46.52 24.14
C GLU A 97 -20.12 45.24 24.85
N ASP A 98 -21.32 45.24 25.42
CA ASP A 98 -21.87 44.06 26.10
C ASP A 98 -22.15 42.92 25.11
N PHE A 99 -22.66 43.24 23.92
CA PHE A 99 -22.88 42.26 22.86
C PHE A 99 -21.58 41.60 22.40
N MET A 100 -20.51 42.39 22.20
CA MET A 100 -19.19 41.87 21.81
C MET A 100 -18.59 41.00 22.91
N LYS A 101 -18.76 41.39 24.18
CA LYS A 101 -18.29 40.63 25.33
C LYS A 101 -18.98 39.27 25.44
N GLU A 102 -20.30 39.23 25.28
CA GLU A 102 -21.08 37.98 25.31
C GLU A 102 -20.65 37.00 24.20
N ASN A 103 -20.48 37.51 22.98
CA ASN A 103 -19.98 36.71 21.86
C ASN A 103 -18.54 36.20 22.11
N TRP A 104 -17.71 36.99 22.80
CA TRP A 104 -16.36 36.57 23.19
C TRP A 104 -16.38 35.49 24.27
N ASP A 105 -17.26 35.61 25.26
CA ASP A 105 -17.47 34.59 26.30
C ASP A 105 -17.98 33.28 25.69
N GLU A 106 -18.91 33.34 24.73
CA GLU A 106 -19.39 32.18 23.96
C GLU A 106 -18.26 31.55 23.13
N TYR A 107 -17.44 32.37 22.47
CA TYR A 107 -16.28 31.91 21.72
C TYR A 107 -15.29 31.14 22.62
N LEU A 108 -14.98 31.70 23.79
CA LEU A 108 -14.09 31.11 24.79
C LEU A 108 -14.67 29.87 25.47
N SER A 109 -16.01 29.77 25.56
CA SER A 109 -16.70 28.59 26.11
C SER A 109 -16.52 27.33 25.25
N GLY A 110 -16.06 27.49 24.00
CA GLY A 110 -15.67 26.38 23.14
C GLY A 110 -16.53 26.20 21.89
N TYR A 111 -17.49 27.07 21.61
CA TYR A 111 -18.25 27.03 20.36
C TYR A 111 -17.35 27.16 19.11
N ALA A 112 -16.24 27.90 19.24
CA ALA A 112 -15.22 28.01 18.20
C ALA A 112 -14.58 26.67 17.79
N TRP A 113 -14.70 25.60 18.58
CA TRP A 113 -14.15 24.29 18.23
C TRP A 113 -14.84 23.63 17.03
N ILE A 114 -16.08 24.01 16.71
CA ILE A 114 -16.82 23.43 15.58
C ILE A 114 -16.10 23.74 14.25
N GLY A 115 -15.79 25.01 13.98
CA GLY A 115 -15.04 25.41 12.79
C GLY A 115 -13.62 24.84 12.75
N TYR A 116 -12.94 24.73 13.90
CA TYR A 116 -11.65 24.05 13.97
C TYR A 116 -11.73 22.55 13.68
N PHE A 117 -12.80 21.86 14.10
CA PHE A 117 -13.01 20.45 13.78
C PHE A 117 -13.31 20.27 12.28
N ILE A 118 -14.14 21.14 11.70
CA ILE A 118 -14.43 21.17 10.26
C ILE A 118 -13.15 21.36 9.45
N ALA A 119 -12.30 22.33 9.78
CA ALA A 119 -11.02 22.52 9.09
C ALA A 119 -10.04 21.37 9.40
N GLY A 120 -9.98 20.96 10.66
CA GLY A 120 -9.05 19.98 11.20
C GLY A 120 -9.16 18.61 10.52
N LYS A 121 -10.38 18.13 10.22
CA LYS A 121 -10.55 16.84 9.50
C LYS A 121 -9.89 16.86 8.11
N TYR A 122 -9.94 17.97 7.39
CA TYR A 122 -9.29 18.11 6.07
C TYR A 122 -7.78 18.22 6.18
N VAL A 123 -7.28 18.94 7.19
CA VAL A 123 -5.83 19.04 7.48
C VAL A 123 -5.27 17.67 7.89
N LEU A 124 -5.95 16.93 8.76
CA LEU A 124 -5.56 15.59 9.17
C LEU A 124 -5.56 14.61 7.99
N PHE A 125 -6.58 14.70 7.13
CA PHE A 125 -6.63 13.93 5.89
C PHE A 125 -5.42 14.23 5.00
N LEU A 126 -5.09 15.51 4.79
CA LEU A 126 -3.93 15.92 4.02
C LEU A 126 -2.64 15.37 4.63
N ILE A 127 -2.39 15.57 5.93
CA ILE A 127 -1.23 15.01 6.64
C ILE A 127 -1.12 13.50 6.41
N TYR A 128 -2.23 12.77 6.50
CA TYR A 128 -2.25 11.33 6.30
C TYR A 128 -1.93 10.93 4.85
N CYS A 129 -2.47 11.66 3.86
CA CYS A 129 -2.19 11.45 2.45
C CYS A 129 -0.73 11.74 2.11
N LEU A 130 -0.16 12.78 2.72
CA LEU A 130 1.24 13.17 2.54
C LEU A 130 2.21 12.27 3.34
N TRP A 131 1.70 11.52 4.34
CA TRP A 131 2.54 10.68 5.19
C TRP A 131 3.35 9.68 4.36
N PRO A 132 4.69 9.70 4.46
CA PRO A 132 5.56 8.92 3.59
C PRO A 132 5.58 7.43 3.93
N THR A 133 5.60 6.57 2.91
CA THR A 133 6.04 5.18 3.10
C THR A 133 7.55 5.16 3.30
N LYS A 134 8.01 4.37 4.29
CA LYS A 134 9.35 4.56 4.87
C LYS A 134 10.42 3.64 4.28
N ARG A 135 10.13 2.76 3.31
CA ARG A 135 11.04 1.65 2.97
C ARG A 135 11.25 1.43 1.48
N ARG A 136 12.45 0.93 1.16
CA ARG A 136 12.85 0.42 -0.14
C ARG A 136 13.67 -0.83 0.05
N VAL A 137 13.68 -1.71 -0.93
CA VAL A 137 14.43 -2.97 -0.88
C VAL A 137 15.07 -3.18 -2.25
N ARG A 138 16.30 -3.66 -2.23
CA ARG A 138 17.06 -3.95 -3.44
C ARG A 138 17.15 -5.45 -3.63
N PHE A 139 17.11 -5.82 -4.91
CA PHE A 139 17.28 -7.18 -5.39
C PHE A 139 18.54 -7.16 -6.24
N ASP A 140 19.55 -7.91 -5.83
CA ASP A 140 20.79 -8.09 -6.58
C ASP A 140 20.81 -9.49 -7.16
N ARG A 141 20.65 -9.55 -8.47
CA ARG A 141 20.61 -10.80 -9.23
C ARG A 141 21.96 -11.51 -9.23
N LYS A 142 23.06 -10.77 -9.37
CA LYS A 142 24.41 -11.35 -9.52
C LYS A 142 24.83 -12.07 -8.25
N ARG A 143 24.55 -11.46 -7.09
CA ARG A 143 24.87 -12.02 -5.78
C ARG A 143 23.76 -12.92 -5.22
N GLY A 144 22.57 -12.91 -5.79
CA GLY A 144 21.42 -13.68 -5.30
C GLY A 144 20.93 -13.20 -3.92
N ILE A 145 20.97 -11.88 -3.67
CA ILE A 145 20.62 -11.29 -2.37
C ILE A 145 19.47 -10.29 -2.47
N ILE A 146 18.71 -10.19 -1.39
CA ILE A 146 17.64 -9.20 -1.20
C ILE A 146 17.97 -8.43 0.06
N TYR A 147 18.06 -7.10 0.00
CA TYR A 147 18.51 -6.33 1.16
C TYR A 147 17.80 -4.97 1.32
N THR A 148 17.71 -4.52 2.56
CA THR A 148 17.12 -3.23 2.93
C THR A 148 17.81 -2.65 4.14
N TYR A 149 17.68 -1.33 4.30
CA TYR A 149 18.19 -0.59 5.45
C TYR A 149 17.06 0.24 6.04
N VAL A 150 16.63 -0.11 7.25
CA VAL A 150 15.45 0.47 7.89
C VAL A 150 15.76 0.73 9.36
N ASN A 151 15.45 1.95 9.83
CA ASN A 151 15.63 2.34 11.23
C ASN A 151 17.06 2.07 11.74
N ASN A 152 18.07 2.46 10.95
CA ASN A 152 19.49 2.26 11.25
C ASN A 152 19.91 0.79 11.41
N LYS A 153 19.17 -0.13 10.78
CA LYS A 153 19.49 -1.56 10.76
C LYS A 153 19.52 -2.09 9.33
N PHE A 154 20.57 -2.84 9.02
CA PHE A 154 20.73 -3.55 7.78
C PHE A 154 20.08 -4.94 7.87
N TYR A 155 19.43 -5.35 6.79
CA TYR A 155 18.77 -6.64 6.66
C TYR A 155 19.11 -7.22 5.30
N LEU A 156 19.42 -8.51 5.27
CA LEU A 156 19.81 -9.22 4.06
C LEU A 156 19.24 -10.64 4.08
N THR A 157 18.73 -11.06 2.93
CA THR A 157 18.31 -12.43 2.64
C THR A 157 19.16 -12.97 1.52
N GLU A 158 19.80 -14.12 1.74
CA GLU A 158 20.42 -14.91 0.69
C GLU A 158 19.40 -15.86 0.08
N VAL A 159 19.13 -15.71 -1.22
CA VAL A 159 18.12 -16.52 -1.92
C VAL A 159 18.49 -18.00 -1.93
N ASN A 160 19.78 -18.32 -1.99
CA ASN A 160 20.27 -19.71 -1.97
C ASN A 160 20.12 -20.42 -0.62
N LYS A 161 19.76 -19.70 0.46
CA LYS A 161 19.49 -20.27 1.78
C LYS A 161 18.00 -20.49 2.05
N LEU A 162 17.15 -20.17 1.08
CA LEU A 162 15.72 -20.46 1.16
C LEU A 162 15.49 -21.97 1.07
N MET A 163 14.76 -22.49 2.05
CA MET A 163 14.37 -23.91 2.11
C MET A 163 13.19 -24.22 1.17
N ARG A 164 12.42 -23.19 0.82
CA ARG A 164 11.25 -23.26 -0.07
C ARG A 164 11.48 -22.43 -1.32
N PRO A 165 10.70 -22.66 -2.39
CA PRO A 165 10.81 -21.87 -3.61
C PRO A 165 10.67 -20.36 -3.33
N LEU A 166 11.49 -19.55 -4.01
CA LEU A 166 11.46 -18.10 -3.97
C LEU A 166 10.06 -17.52 -4.27
N PRO A 167 9.23 -18.09 -5.16
CA PRO A 167 7.83 -17.67 -5.26
C PRO A 167 7.07 -17.76 -3.93
N GLU A 168 7.32 -18.75 -3.07
CA GLU A 168 6.68 -18.83 -1.74
C GLU A 168 7.19 -17.77 -0.77
N TYR A 169 8.41 -17.25 -0.97
CA TYR A 169 8.93 -16.14 -0.17
C TYR A 169 8.14 -14.83 -0.42
N PHE A 170 7.49 -14.69 -1.58
CA PHE A 170 6.59 -13.57 -1.89
C PHE A 170 5.12 -13.98 -1.74
N ALA A 171 4.52 -13.69 -0.60
CA ALA A 171 3.10 -13.98 -0.36
C ALA A 171 2.21 -12.93 -1.04
N PHE A 172 1.44 -13.34 -2.04
CA PHE A 172 0.45 -12.46 -2.65
C PHE A 172 -0.95 -12.81 -2.13
N VAL A 173 -1.62 -11.80 -1.57
CA VAL A 173 -2.97 -11.91 -1.02
C VAL A 173 -3.91 -10.92 -1.73
N GLY A 174 -3.73 -10.75 -3.04
CA GLY A 174 -4.68 -10.08 -3.96
C GLY A 174 -4.61 -8.57 -3.94
N GLY A 175 -4.72 -7.98 -2.75
CA GLY A 175 -4.57 -6.53 -2.54
C GLY A 175 -3.13 -6.11 -2.22
N ALA A 176 -2.25 -7.06 -1.92
CA ALA A 176 -0.89 -6.77 -1.48
C ALA A 176 0.04 -7.97 -1.64
N ILE A 177 1.32 -7.69 -1.92
CA ILE A 177 2.42 -8.64 -1.81
C ILE A 177 3.19 -8.36 -0.53
N PHE A 178 3.48 -9.42 0.22
CA PHE A 178 4.20 -9.41 1.48
C PHE A 178 5.44 -10.29 1.37
N PHE A 179 6.54 -9.79 1.90
CA PHE A 179 7.74 -10.60 2.16
C PHE A 179 8.59 -9.94 3.23
N TRP A 180 9.60 -10.66 3.68
CA TRP A 180 10.41 -10.24 4.81
C TRP A 180 11.88 -10.43 4.56
N VAL A 181 12.66 -9.36 4.66
CA VAL A 181 14.12 -9.46 4.56
C VAL A 181 14.66 -9.96 5.91
N HIS A 182 15.40 -11.05 5.93
CA HIS A 182 15.79 -11.71 7.17
C HIS A 182 16.76 -10.82 8.01
N PRO A 183 16.60 -10.74 9.34
CA PRO A 183 17.44 -10.01 10.25
C PRO A 183 18.68 -10.81 10.59
N TYR A 184 19.76 -10.05 10.71
CA TYR A 184 21.08 -10.50 11.10
C TYR A 184 21.08 -11.41 12.33
N GLN A 185 20.37 -11.00 13.38
CA GLN A 185 20.72 -11.35 14.76
C GLN A 185 19.61 -12.10 15.54
N GLN A 186 18.40 -12.21 14.98
CA GLN A 186 17.23 -12.66 15.74
C GLN A 186 16.26 -13.51 14.90
N ALA A 187 16.72 -14.67 14.43
CA ALA A 187 15.84 -15.71 13.91
C ALA A 187 14.85 -16.25 14.98
N LYS A 188 15.08 -15.98 16.28
CA LYS A 188 14.27 -16.54 17.39
C LYS A 188 13.12 -15.66 17.89
N HIS A 189 13.12 -14.34 17.65
CA HIS A 189 12.07 -13.43 18.19
C HIS A 189 11.52 -12.47 17.12
N PHE A 190 10.67 -13.01 16.26
CA PHE A 190 10.03 -12.34 15.12
C PHE A 190 8.80 -11.46 15.47
N ALA A 191 8.73 -10.86 16.65
CA ALA A 191 7.46 -10.38 17.20
C ALA A 191 6.95 -9.00 16.70
N ASN A 192 7.61 -8.31 15.76
CA ASN A 192 7.24 -6.91 15.43
C ASN A 192 7.03 -6.61 13.94
N PHE A 193 5.93 -7.16 13.39
CA PHE A 193 5.37 -6.96 12.04
C PHE A 193 5.39 -5.50 11.53
N ARG A 194 5.22 -4.50 12.41
CA ARG A 194 5.14 -3.08 11.97
C ARG A 194 6.49 -2.34 11.93
N ARG A 195 7.56 -2.80 12.58
CA ARG A 195 8.75 -1.96 12.87
C ARG A 195 10.09 -2.43 12.29
N GLY A 196 10.16 -3.58 11.62
CA GLY A 196 11.41 -4.15 11.10
C GLY A 196 11.49 -4.29 9.58
N SER A 197 12.01 -5.42 9.11
CA SER A 197 12.40 -5.71 7.73
C SER A 197 11.32 -6.27 6.81
N GLN A 198 10.05 -6.08 7.19
CA GLN A 198 8.94 -6.47 6.33
C GLN A 198 8.75 -5.44 5.22
N MET A 199 8.50 -5.96 4.03
CA MET A 199 8.17 -5.20 2.83
C MET A 199 6.73 -5.52 2.40
N ILE A 200 5.97 -4.48 2.11
CA ILE A 200 4.60 -4.58 1.61
C ILE A 200 4.50 -3.74 0.35
N VAL A 201 3.99 -4.33 -0.73
CA VAL A 201 3.63 -3.58 -1.93
C VAL A 201 2.16 -3.76 -2.20
N SER A 202 1.46 -2.64 -2.13
CA SER A 202 0.01 -2.60 -2.08
C SER A 202 -0.47 -1.25 -2.60
N ASP A 203 -0.81 -1.21 -3.87
CA ASP A 203 -1.16 0.00 -4.61
C ASP A 203 -2.52 -0.09 -5.28
N TYR A 204 -2.92 0.98 -5.96
CA TYR A 204 -4.22 1.05 -6.62
C TYR A 204 -4.44 -0.08 -7.66
N THR A 205 -3.36 -0.56 -8.31
CA THR A 205 -3.46 -1.63 -9.33
C THR A 205 -3.82 -2.98 -8.73
N MET A 206 -3.62 -3.13 -7.42
CA MET A 206 -4.02 -4.32 -6.64
C MET A 206 -5.34 -4.10 -5.89
N TRP A 207 -5.55 -2.92 -5.31
CA TRP A 207 -6.71 -2.64 -4.46
C TRP A 207 -7.99 -2.27 -5.21
N LEU A 208 -7.94 -1.61 -6.37
CA LEU A 208 -9.17 -1.27 -7.09
C LEU A 208 -9.98 -2.51 -7.48
N PRO A 209 -9.38 -3.58 -8.04
CA PRO A 209 -10.09 -4.84 -8.25
C PRO A 209 -10.63 -5.42 -6.95
N MET A 210 -9.85 -5.36 -5.86
CA MET A 210 -10.25 -5.88 -4.54
C MET A 210 -11.44 -5.15 -3.94
N LEU A 211 -11.48 -3.82 -4.02
CA LEU A 211 -12.59 -3.00 -3.57
C LEU A 211 -13.87 -3.32 -4.35
N ALA A 212 -13.77 -3.51 -5.67
CA ALA A 212 -14.92 -3.93 -6.48
C ALA A 212 -15.46 -5.30 -6.03
N ILE A 213 -14.60 -6.26 -5.67
CA ILE A 213 -15.02 -7.54 -5.08
C ILE A 213 -15.76 -7.33 -3.76
N MET A 214 -15.20 -6.51 -2.86
CA MET A 214 -15.78 -6.26 -1.54
C MET A 214 -17.13 -5.53 -1.62
N LEU A 215 -17.32 -4.67 -2.61
CA LEU A 215 -18.58 -3.96 -2.87
C LEU A 215 -19.60 -4.80 -3.65
N GLY A 216 -19.39 -6.12 -3.76
CA GLY A 216 -20.35 -7.05 -4.37
C GLY A 216 -20.38 -7.04 -5.90
N MET A 217 -19.50 -6.30 -6.57
CA MET A 217 -19.39 -6.29 -8.04
C MET A 217 -18.60 -7.51 -8.53
N VAL A 218 -19.02 -8.73 -8.18
CA VAL A 218 -18.27 -9.96 -8.45
C VAL A 218 -18.49 -10.46 -9.89
N PHE A 219 -17.49 -10.29 -10.76
CA PHE A 219 -17.41 -11.01 -12.03
C PHE A 219 -16.33 -12.11 -11.95
N PRO A 220 -16.53 -13.27 -12.60
CA PRO A 220 -15.51 -14.32 -12.68
C PRO A 220 -14.16 -13.76 -13.17
N GLY A 221 -13.07 -14.14 -12.50
CA GLY A 221 -11.71 -13.70 -12.86
C GLY A 221 -11.36 -12.24 -12.49
N MET A 222 -12.20 -11.52 -11.75
CA MET A 222 -11.88 -10.14 -11.34
C MET A 222 -10.62 -10.04 -10.47
N TYR A 223 -10.35 -11.02 -9.61
CA TYR A 223 -9.11 -11.06 -8.83
C TYR A 223 -7.86 -11.17 -9.74
N GLN A 224 -7.97 -11.85 -10.88
CA GLN A 224 -6.91 -11.94 -11.91
C GLN A 224 -6.62 -10.58 -12.58
N ARG A 225 -7.50 -9.58 -12.39
CA ARG A 225 -7.23 -8.21 -12.83
C ARG A 225 -6.20 -7.51 -11.95
N SER A 226 -6.05 -7.92 -10.69
CA SER A 226 -5.01 -7.42 -9.80
C SER A 226 -3.63 -7.67 -10.42
N LYS A 227 -2.76 -6.66 -10.35
CA LYS A 227 -1.43 -6.73 -10.95
C LYS A 227 -0.35 -7.28 -10.00
N GLY A 228 -0.73 -7.72 -8.80
CA GLY A 228 0.20 -8.34 -7.86
C GLY A 228 0.89 -9.60 -8.39
N ALA A 229 0.17 -10.48 -9.09
CA ALA A 229 0.79 -11.65 -9.72
C ALA A 229 1.88 -11.26 -10.75
N VAL A 230 1.67 -10.16 -11.49
CA VAL A 230 2.67 -9.63 -12.44
C VAL A 230 3.90 -9.09 -11.70
N LEU A 231 3.70 -8.33 -10.61
CA LEU A 231 4.81 -7.86 -9.77
C LEU A 231 5.61 -9.05 -9.21
N LYS A 232 4.93 -10.05 -8.65
CA LYS A 232 5.56 -11.27 -8.13
C LYS A 232 6.39 -11.96 -9.21
N ARG A 233 5.84 -12.12 -10.41
CA ARG A 233 6.53 -12.71 -11.55
C ARG A 233 7.79 -11.92 -11.93
N PHE A 234 7.73 -10.59 -11.95
CA PHE A 234 8.92 -9.77 -12.19
C PHE A 234 10.01 -9.98 -11.13
N LEU A 235 9.64 -10.11 -9.86
CA LEU A 235 10.61 -10.39 -8.80
C LEU A 235 11.30 -11.74 -9.00
N VAL A 236 10.53 -12.78 -9.30
CA VAL A 236 11.05 -14.14 -9.52
C VAL A 236 11.89 -14.19 -10.80
N ASP A 237 11.37 -13.69 -11.92
CA ASP A 237 12.08 -13.65 -13.21
C ASP A 237 13.42 -12.92 -13.07
N PHE A 238 13.44 -11.78 -12.38
CA PHE A 238 14.65 -10.99 -12.22
C PHE A 238 15.73 -11.73 -11.43
N MET A 239 15.33 -12.44 -10.36
CA MET A 239 16.27 -13.18 -9.51
C MET A 239 16.68 -14.52 -10.10
N ASN A 240 15.88 -15.09 -11.00
CA ASN A 240 16.18 -16.39 -11.60
C ASN A 240 17.37 -16.29 -12.60
N PRO A 241 18.46 -17.05 -12.38
CA PRO A 241 19.61 -17.07 -13.28
C PRO A 241 19.26 -17.69 -14.64
N ASN A 242 18.29 -18.60 -14.69
CA ASN A 242 17.85 -19.30 -15.90
C ASN A 242 16.86 -18.48 -16.74
N THR A 243 16.44 -17.30 -16.27
CA THR A 243 15.59 -16.40 -17.07
C THR A 243 16.31 -15.97 -18.35
N PRO A 244 15.65 -16.06 -19.52
CA PRO A 244 16.25 -15.64 -20.79
C PRO A 244 16.87 -14.24 -20.70
N PRO A 245 18.13 -14.06 -21.14
CA PRO A 245 18.81 -12.77 -21.11
C PRO A 245 18.01 -11.64 -21.78
N GLU A 246 17.30 -11.95 -22.85
CA GLU A 246 16.41 -11.03 -23.58
C GLU A 246 15.32 -10.43 -22.66
N ARG A 247 14.74 -11.25 -21.78
CA ARG A 247 13.71 -10.82 -20.83
C ARG A 247 14.26 -9.88 -19.80
N ILE A 248 15.45 -10.17 -19.28
CA ILE A 248 16.14 -9.30 -18.33
C ILE A 248 16.55 -7.99 -19.00
N ALA A 249 17.10 -8.05 -20.20
CA ALA A 249 17.42 -6.86 -20.98
C ALA A 249 16.17 -6.00 -21.24
N SER A 250 15.03 -6.62 -21.57
CA SER A 250 13.75 -5.94 -21.73
C SER A 250 13.28 -5.27 -20.42
N MET A 251 13.41 -5.94 -19.27
CA MET A 251 13.12 -5.37 -17.94
C MET A 251 14.00 -4.17 -17.63
N MET A 252 15.32 -4.27 -17.87
CA MET A 252 16.26 -3.19 -17.58
C MET A 252 16.06 -2.00 -18.53
N LYS A 253 15.89 -2.25 -19.84
CA LYS A 253 15.56 -1.23 -20.84
C LYS A 253 14.25 -0.52 -20.50
N ALA A 254 13.24 -1.24 -20.01
CA ALA A 254 11.98 -0.63 -19.59
C ALA A 254 12.14 0.37 -18.43
N LEU A 255 13.10 0.11 -17.53
CA LEU A 255 13.42 0.97 -16.39
C LEU A 255 14.26 2.20 -16.76
N GLU A 256 15.07 2.12 -17.81
CA GLU A 256 15.85 3.25 -18.36
C GLU A 256 15.01 4.16 -19.23
N THR A 257 14.01 3.58 -19.92
CA THR A 257 13.16 4.32 -20.85
C THR A 257 12.37 5.40 -20.11
N ARG A 258 12.39 6.62 -20.65
CA ARG A 258 11.65 7.76 -20.08
C ARG A 258 10.14 7.46 -20.06
N PRO A 259 9.45 7.70 -18.93
CA PRO A 259 7.99 7.51 -18.87
C PRO A 259 7.30 8.49 -19.83
N GLY A 260 6.23 8.03 -20.49
CA GLY A 260 5.39 8.90 -21.32
C GLY A 260 4.60 9.92 -20.50
N ILE A 261 4.03 10.93 -21.16
CA ILE A 261 3.29 12.04 -20.50
C ILE A 261 2.17 11.51 -19.59
N PHE A 262 1.34 10.58 -20.07
CA PHE A 262 0.27 9.98 -19.27
C PHE A 262 0.78 9.19 -18.05
N GLU A 263 1.98 8.61 -18.13
CA GLU A 263 2.59 7.92 -16.98
C GLU A 263 3.09 8.92 -15.94
N CYS A 264 3.64 10.06 -16.39
CA CYS A 264 4.00 11.16 -15.49
C CYS A 264 2.76 11.74 -14.80
N LEU A 265 1.69 12.03 -15.55
CA LEU A 265 0.41 12.49 -14.99
C LEU A 265 -0.16 11.48 -14.00
N GLY A 266 -0.19 10.20 -14.35
CA GLY A 266 -0.64 9.13 -13.46
C GLY A 266 0.19 9.03 -12.18
N LYS A 267 1.52 9.22 -12.26
CA LYS A 267 2.39 9.26 -11.08
C LYS A 267 2.08 10.46 -10.18
N VAL A 268 1.78 11.62 -10.75
CA VAL A 268 1.37 12.80 -9.96
C VAL A 268 0.01 12.56 -9.30
N LEU A 269 -0.96 12.02 -10.04
CA LEU A 269 -2.33 11.82 -9.55
C LEU A 269 -2.46 10.68 -8.52
N PHE A 270 -1.73 9.57 -8.69
CA PHE A 270 -1.88 8.37 -7.85
C PHE A 270 -0.66 8.06 -6.98
N GLY A 271 0.50 8.67 -7.23
CA GLY A 271 1.73 8.36 -6.49
C GLY A 271 1.64 8.68 -5.00
N TRP A 272 0.96 9.78 -4.63
CA TRP A 272 0.73 10.13 -3.22
C TRP A 272 -0.25 9.18 -2.52
N ILE A 273 -1.19 8.59 -3.28
CA ILE A 273 -2.11 7.56 -2.79
C ILE A 273 -1.34 6.25 -2.52
N ASP A 274 -0.42 5.89 -3.40
CA ASP A 274 0.31 4.62 -3.31
C ASP A 274 1.41 4.60 -2.25
N GLY A 275 2.19 5.69 -2.14
CA GLY A 275 3.43 5.74 -1.34
C GLY A 275 3.61 7.01 -0.51
N GLY A 276 2.69 7.98 -0.59
CA GLY A 276 2.91 9.33 -0.07
C GLY A 276 3.79 10.18 -1.00
N LEU A 277 4.06 11.43 -0.62
CA LEU A 277 4.82 12.36 -1.48
C LEU A 277 6.30 11.99 -1.62
N TYR A 278 6.85 11.26 -0.66
CA TYR A 278 8.26 10.89 -0.63
C TYR A 278 8.44 9.51 -0.01
N CYS A 279 9.40 8.74 -0.53
CA CYS A 279 9.87 7.50 0.08
C CYS A 279 11.33 7.68 0.50
N ARG A 280 11.66 7.32 1.76
CA ARG A 280 13.05 7.36 2.25
C ARG A 280 13.98 6.61 1.32
N LYS A 281 15.11 7.23 0.95
CA LYS A 281 16.16 6.56 0.18
C LYS A 281 16.92 5.61 1.11
N LEU A 282 17.48 4.55 0.51
CA LEU A 282 18.50 3.76 1.20
C LEU A 282 19.77 4.63 1.41
N PRO A 283 20.66 4.26 2.35
CA PRO A 283 21.99 4.85 2.45
C PRO A 283 22.76 4.83 1.13
N LYS A 284 23.86 5.58 1.08
CA LYS A 284 24.78 5.55 -0.07
C LYS A 284 25.31 4.14 -0.30
N ASP A 285 25.61 3.82 -1.55
CA ASP A 285 26.03 2.48 -1.96
C ASP A 285 27.30 2.02 -1.22
N GLU A 286 28.26 2.92 -0.98
CA GLU A 286 29.46 2.63 -0.17
C GLU A 286 29.16 2.10 1.23
N VAL A 287 28.12 2.63 1.89
CA VAL A 287 27.71 2.18 3.22
C VAL A 287 27.04 0.82 3.12
N LEU A 288 26.21 0.61 2.10
CA LEU A 288 25.51 -0.65 1.87
C LEU A 288 26.49 -1.78 1.53
N GLU A 289 27.51 -1.51 0.72
CA GLU A 289 28.54 -2.51 0.38
C GLU A 289 29.35 -2.92 1.61
N LYS A 290 29.74 -1.98 2.48
CA LYS A 290 30.40 -2.31 3.76
C LYS A 290 29.54 -3.20 4.66
N GLU A 291 28.24 -2.93 4.73
CA GLU A 291 27.31 -3.76 5.51
C GLU A 291 27.11 -5.15 4.89
N ILE A 292 27.12 -5.26 3.55
CA ILE A 292 27.08 -6.53 2.84
C ILE A 292 28.36 -7.35 3.11
N GLU A 293 29.54 -6.73 2.99
CA GLU A 293 30.83 -7.37 3.28
C GLU A 293 30.88 -7.88 4.72
N LYS A 294 30.48 -7.04 5.68
CA LYS A 294 30.37 -7.40 7.08
C LYS A 294 29.44 -8.59 7.30
N TYR A 295 28.29 -8.61 6.62
CA TYR A 295 27.36 -9.74 6.69
C TYR A 295 28.00 -11.05 6.21
N PHE A 296 28.72 -11.02 5.08
CA PHE A 296 29.35 -12.23 4.57
C PHE A 296 30.53 -12.71 5.42
N ALA A 297 31.27 -11.80 6.05
CA ALA A 297 32.37 -12.14 6.94
C ALA A 297 31.92 -12.70 8.29
N GLU A 298 30.92 -12.07 8.93
CA GLU A 298 30.60 -12.34 10.34
C GLU A 298 29.41 -13.28 10.55
N GLN A 299 28.56 -13.49 9.55
CA GLN A 299 27.21 -14.03 9.76
C GLN A 299 26.81 -15.12 8.79
N ALA A 300 27.06 -14.90 7.50
CA ALA A 300 26.73 -15.88 6.48
C ALA A 300 27.27 -17.28 6.82
N PRO A 301 28.45 -17.46 7.44
CA PRO A 301 28.93 -18.77 7.87
C PRO A 301 28.07 -19.47 8.94
N HIS A 302 27.33 -18.69 9.75
CA HIS A 302 26.48 -19.20 10.82
C HIS A 302 25.03 -19.47 10.41
N ILE A 303 24.65 -19.09 9.19
CA ILE A 303 23.29 -19.26 8.67
C ILE A 303 23.32 -20.32 7.57
N THR A 304 22.81 -21.51 7.86
CA THR A 304 22.75 -22.62 6.89
C THR A 304 21.40 -22.69 6.17
N ALA A 305 20.32 -22.28 6.84
CA ALA A 305 18.96 -22.32 6.31
C ALA A 305 18.13 -21.16 6.85
N LEU A 306 17.13 -20.73 6.07
CA LEU A 306 16.22 -19.66 6.45
C LEU A 306 14.82 -20.20 6.79
N PRO A 307 14.17 -19.68 7.85
CA PRO A 307 12.78 -20.01 8.13
C PRO A 307 11.87 -19.51 7.01
N SER A 308 10.69 -20.10 6.90
CA SER A 308 9.67 -19.68 5.93
C SER A 308 8.46 -19.09 6.65
N PHE A 309 7.47 -18.61 5.91
CA PHE A 309 6.21 -18.17 6.51
C PHE A 309 5.03 -18.61 5.65
N SER A 310 3.88 -18.78 6.28
CA SER A 310 2.59 -18.99 5.64
C SER A 310 1.59 -17.95 6.10
N MET A 311 0.55 -17.75 5.32
CA MET A 311 -0.65 -17.07 5.83
C MET A 311 -1.38 -18.06 6.75
N GLY A 312 -1.62 -17.68 8.01
CA GLY A 312 -2.38 -18.47 8.98
C GLY A 312 -3.86 -18.59 8.59
N THR A 313 -4.51 -19.67 9.02
CA THR A 313 -5.94 -19.87 8.74
C THR A 313 -6.81 -18.89 9.55
N TYR A 314 -8.08 -18.73 9.15
CA TYR A 314 -9.01 -17.86 9.88
C TYR A 314 -9.24 -18.34 11.32
N GLU A 315 -9.28 -19.66 11.53
CA GLU A 315 -9.47 -20.31 12.83
C GLU A 315 -8.25 -20.11 13.75
N GLU A 316 -7.03 -20.37 13.26
CA GLU A 316 -5.78 -20.04 13.96
C GLU A 316 -5.70 -18.53 14.28
N GLY A 317 -6.22 -17.71 13.36
CA GLY A 317 -6.35 -16.29 13.56
C GLY A 317 -7.37 -15.92 14.62
N MET A 318 -8.43 -16.67 14.88
CA MET A 318 -9.40 -16.32 15.91
C MET A 318 -8.86 -16.50 17.34
N GLU A 319 -7.95 -17.45 17.56
CA GLU A 319 -7.36 -17.72 18.88
C GLU A 319 -6.32 -16.68 19.33
N LEU A 320 -5.58 -16.05 18.41
CA LEU A 320 -4.48 -15.13 18.71
C LEU A 320 -4.93 -13.70 19.06
N LYS A 321 -5.52 -13.49 20.24
CA LYS A 321 -6.29 -12.27 20.62
C LYS A 321 -5.70 -10.91 20.24
N TRP A 322 -4.38 -10.67 20.16
CA TRP A 322 -3.83 -9.36 19.78
C TRP A 322 -2.58 -9.44 18.88
N LYS A 323 -2.60 -8.67 17.78
CA LYS A 323 -1.54 -8.39 16.75
C LYS A 323 -1.51 -9.32 15.51
N PHE A 324 -2.20 -8.89 14.44
CA PHE A 324 -2.13 -9.39 13.05
C PHE A 324 -2.16 -10.92 12.88
N LYS A 325 -3.36 -11.45 13.11
CA LYS A 325 -3.79 -12.85 13.25
C LYS A 325 -3.59 -13.82 12.05
N ASN A 326 -2.92 -13.46 10.95
CA ASN A 326 -2.94 -14.31 9.73
C ASN A 326 -1.56 -14.62 9.13
N MET A 327 -0.46 -14.58 9.88
CA MET A 327 0.83 -15.07 9.38
C MET A 327 1.54 -15.94 10.41
N LYS A 328 2.02 -17.10 9.98
CA LYS A 328 2.71 -18.10 10.78
C LYS A 328 4.13 -18.25 10.25
N ILE A 329 5.13 -18.13 11.11
CA ILE A 329 6.51 -18.43 10.75
C ILE A 329 6.72 -19.92 10.97
N ILE A 330 7.28 -20.57 9.96
CA ILE A 330 7.62 -21.99 9.97
C ILE A 330 9.12 -22.06 10.24
N SER A 331 9.48 -22.71 11.35
CA SER A 331 10.87 -22.86 11.78
C SER A 331 11.69 -23.65 10.76
N VAL A 332 13.02 -23.63 10.88
CA VAL A 332 13.90 -24.44 10.05
C VAL A 332 13.61 -25.93 10.29
N GLU A 333 13.43 -26.31 11.55
CA GLU A 333 13.14 -27.68 11.98
C GLU A 333 11.81 -28.18 11.40
N ASP A 334 10.78 -27.34 11.39
CA ASP A 334 9.47 -27.70 10.83
C ASP A 334 9.51 -27.79 9.30
N ASN A 335 10.30 -26.95 8.63
CA ASN A 335 10.53 -27.08 7.19
C ASN A 335 11.26 -28.39 6.87
N ILE A 336 12.28 -28.78 7.65
CA ILE A 336 12.97 -30.08 7.49
C ILE A 336 11.98 -31.23 7.66
N LYS A 337 11.16 -31.22 8.72
CA LYS A 337 10.11 -32.24 8.96
C LYS A 337 9.10 -32.32 7.82
N ALA A 338 8.80 -31.18 7.18
CA ALA A 338 7.91 -31.11 6.03
C ALA A 338 8.57 -31.50 4.69
N GLY A 339 9.83 -31.96 4.71
CA GLY A 339 10.56 -32.44 3.53
C GLY A 339 11.41 -31.38 2.81
N TYR A 340 11.58 -30.18 3.38
CA TYR A 340 12.32 -29.07 2.77
C TYR A 340 13.75 -28.92 3.34
N GLY A 341 14.43 -30.04 3.63
CA GLY A 341 15.75 -30.06 4.28
C GLY A 341 16.95 -29.83 3.35
N VAL A 342 16.73 -29.56 2.06
CA VAL A 342 17.79 -29.35 1.05
C VAL A 342 17.90 -27.87 0.71
N MET A 343 19.12 -27.32 0.81
CA MET A 343 19.43 -25.92 0.51
C MET A 343 20.55 -25.84 -0.55
N PRO A 344 20.41 -25.01 -1.60
CA PRO A 344 19.19 -24.30 -1.99
C PRO A 344 18.05 -25.27 -2.31
N CYS A 345 16.81 -24.80 -2.19
CA CYS A 345 15.65 -25.56 -2.65
C CYS A 345 15.88 -26.03 -4.10
N PRO A 346 15.71 -27.33 -4.45
CA PRO A 346 15.99 -27.83 -5.80
C PRO A 346 15.21 -27.07 -6.90
N ASN A 347 13.98 -26.69 -6.58
CA ASN A 347 13.08 -25.97 -7.48
C ASN A 347 12.97 -24.49 -7.08
N LEU A 348 14.09 -23.86 -6.71
CA LEU A 348 14.14 -22.54 -6.07
C LEU A 348 13.34 -21.46 -6.80
N TYR A 349 13.31 -21.49 -8.12
CA TYR A 349 12.64 -20.45 -8.92
C TYR A 349 11.29 -20.88 -9.48
N ASP A 350 10.92 -22.15 -9.31
CA ASP A 350 9.67 -22.67 -9.84
C ASP A 350 8.51 -22.34 -8.91
N TYR A 351 7.36 -22.05 -9.50
CA TYR A 351 6.15 -21.88 -8.72
C TYR A 351 5.69 -23.24 -8.17
N PRO A 352 5.31 -23.31 -6.89
CA PRO A 352 4.82 -24.55 -6.32
C PRO A 352 3.51 -24.98 -6.98
N ILE A 353 3.26 -26.29 -7.01
CA ILE A 353 1.95 -26.84 -7.39
C ILE A 353 0.91 -26.45 -6.34
N ARG A 354 1.30 -26.46 -5.07
CA ARG A 354 0.46 -26.15 -3.92
C ARG A 354 1.15 -25.13 -3.04
N SER A 355 0.63 -23.91 -2.97
CA SER A 355 1.29 -22.83 -2.22
C SER A 355 0.99 -22.89 -0.71
N LEU A 356 1.88 -22.38 0.14
CA LEU A 356 1.54 -22.05 1.52
C LEU A 356 0.56 -20.87 1.69
N HIS A 357 0.34 -20.09 0.62
CA HIS A 357 -0.36 -18.81 0.70
C HIS A 357 -1.70 -18.87 -0.01
N TYR A 358 -2.73 -19.25 0.76
CA TYR A 358 -4.13 -19.19 0.31
C TYR A 358 -4.89 -18.07 1.01
N ASN A 359 -5.92 -17.57 0.33
CA ASN A 359 -6.92 -16.73 0.97
C ASN A 359 -7.99 -17.59 1.67
N ARG A 360 -8.93 -16.91 2.36
CA ARG A 360 -10.09 -17.52 3.03
C ARG A 360 -11.03 -18.34 2.13
N PHE A 361 -10.87 -18.24 0.81
CA PHE A 361 -11.68 -18.95 -0.18
C PHE A 361 -10.91 -20.11 -0.83
N GLY A 362 -9.73 -20.47 -0.31
CA GLY A 362 -8.88 -21.54 -0.85
C GLY A 362 -8.24 -21.22 -2.19
N ILE A 363 -8.15 -19.94 -2.58
CA ILE A 363 -7.60 -19.52 -3.88
C ILE A 363 -6.16 -19.03 -3.67
N ALA A 364 -5.22 -19.56 -4.47
CA ALA A 364 -3.79 -19.25 -4.41
C ALA A 364 -3.41 -17.90 -5.02
N TRP A 365 -4.28 -17.27 -5.80
CA TRP A 365 -4.14 -15.86 -6.23
C TRP A 365 -2.88 -15.54 -7.04
N GLY A 366 -2.28 -16.48 -7.77
CA GLY A 366 -1.00 -16.25 -8.45
C GLY A 366 0.21 -16.71 -7.64
N ASN A 367 -0.03 -17.52 -6.60
CA ASN A 367 1.02 -18.16 -5.82
C ASN A 367 1.38 -19.57 -6.32
N GLU A 368 0.57 -20.16 -7.20
CA GLU A 368 0.77 -21.49 -7.78
C GLU A 368 1.10 -21.44 -9.27
N ALA A 369 1.73 -22.49 -9.79
CA ALA A 369 2.10 -22.60 -11.20
C ALA A 369 0.87 -22.45 -12.13
N GLY A 370 -0.24 -23.10 -11.81
CA GLY A 370 -1.47 -23.06 -12.61
C GLY A 370 -2.12 -21.67 -12.73
N ASP A 371 -1.90 -20.79 -11.75
CA ASP A 371 -2.38 -19.41 -11.79
C ASP A 371 -1.52 -18.51 -12.70
N VAL A 372 -0.24 -18.85 -12.86
CA VAL A 372 0.71 -18.06 -13.66
C VAL A 372 0.62 -18.41 -15.15
N GLU A 373 0.25 -19.65 -15.47
CA GLU A 373 0.07 -20.13 -16.84
C GLU A 373 -1.23 -19.59 -17.48
N GLN A 374 -2.25 -19.28 -16.68
CA GLN A 374 -3.52 -18.74 -17.15
C GLN A 374 -3.50 -17.21 -17.30
N PHE A 375 -2.90 -16.73 -18.40
CA PHE A 375 -3.38 -15.51 -19.06
C PHE A 375 -4.17 -15.86 -20.33
N PRO A 376 -5.33 -16.54 -20.26
CA PRO A 376 -6.20 -16.54 -21.41
C PRO A 376 -6.63 -15.10 -21.64
N LYS A 377 -6.44 -14.62 -22.88
CA LYS A 377 -7.11 -13.40 -23.36
C LYS A 377 -8.59 -13.52 -22.96
N PRO A 378 -9.24 -12.46 -22.44
CA PRO A 378 -10.67 -12.53 -22.18
C PRO A 378 -11.36 -12.98 -23.47
N LEU A 379 -12.08 -14.11 -23.38
CA LEU A 379 -12.86 -14.67 -24.47
C LEU A 379 -13.94 -13.67 -24.88
N GLY A 380 -13.66 -12.90 -25.92
CA GLY A 380 -14.64 -12.18 -26.73
C GLY A 380 -15.42 -11.05 -26.02
N LYS A 381 -15.95 -10.14 -26.82
CA LYS A 381 -16.90 -9.11 -26.37
C LYS A 381 -18.07 -9.79 -25.65
N TRP A 382 -18.39 -9.32 -24.45
CA TRP A 382 -19.60 -9.67 -23.72
C TRP A 382 -20.82 -9.40 -24.63
N LYS A 383 -21.40 -10.46 -25.22
CA LYS A 383 -22.76 -10.38 -25.76
C LYS A 383 -23.70 -10.39 -24.56
N SER A 384 -24.32 -9.24 -24.29
CA SER A 384 -25.43 -9.09 -23.36
C SER A 384 -26.50 -10.14 -23.64
N ARG A 385 -26.57 -11.21 -22.83
CA ARG A 385 -27.73 -12.10 -22.82
C ARG A 385 -28.88 -11.31 -22.20
N LYS A 386 -29.76 -10.75 -23.04
CA LYS A 386 -31.09 -10.30 -22.61
C LYS A 386 -31.77 -11.47 -21.91
N LEU A 387 -32.11 -11.30 -20.64
CA LEU A 387 -33.00 -12.18 -19.89
C LEU A 387 -34.35 -12.22 -20.62
N LYS A 388 -34.65 -13.33 -21.30
CA LYS A 388 -36.03 -13.64 -21.67
C LYS A 388 -36.73 -14.10 -20.40
N LEU A 389 -37.54 -13.22 -19.80
CA LEU A 389 -38.59 -13.59 -18.86
C LEU A 389 -39.50 -14.60 -19.55
N LYS A 390 -39.40 -15.88 -19.16
CA LYS A 390 -40.45 -16.86 -19.44
C LYS A 390 -41.52 -16.67 -18.37
N ASN A 391 -42.60 -15.96 -18.72
CA ASN A 391 -43.87 -16.09 -18.05
C ASN A 391 -44.32 -17.55 -18.20
N LYS A 392 -44.38 -18.30 -17.10
CA LYS A 392 -45.21 -19.50 -17.00
C LYS A 392 -46.62 -19.03 -16.63
N LYS A 393 -47.56 -19.23 -17.56
CA LYS A 393 -48.94 -19.56 -17.20
C LYS A 393 -48.99 -21.06 -16.92
#